data_AF-A0A354K482-F1
#
_entry.id   AF-A0A354K482-F1
#
_cell.length_a   1.000
_cell.length_b   1.000
_cell.length_c   1.000
_cell.angle_alpha   90.00
_cell.angle_beta   90.00
_cell.angle_gamma   90.00
#
_symmetry.space_group_name_H-M   'P 1'
#
loop_
_entity.id
_entity.type
_entity.pdbx_description
1 polymer ?
#
loop_
_entity_poly.entity_id
_entity_poly.type
_entity_poly.pdbx_seq_one_letter_code
_entity_poly.pdbx_strand_id
1 'polypeptide(L)'
;MADKSSFIIHLNTAPQWRMLSDVQAGILIKALLLYSETGEQLETDDGMLMMAFSFIKCQIDSDSEKYNARCKKNQEIADERERKKREYRDKVERERTPTNVHERERTSTNSTDNDIDNDIDNDTDNESDNDNDACAADRPQQTHARTGSSFEPPSVAEVQAYCKQRRNGIDAQRFVDYHASIGWILSGNPVRDWKAVVRKWESTQPRPAKDKPPDSSLDMAMIDRLMQPCAGGDP
;
A
#
# COMPACT_ATOMS: atom_id res chain seq x y z
N MET A 1 19.30 -14.42 -15.83
CA MET A 1 18.07 -13.66 -15.52
C MET A 1 18.45 -12.38 -14.77
N ALA A 2 17.52 -11.47 -14.47
CA ALA A 2 17.83 -10.32 -13.60
C ALA A 2 18.35 -10.82 -12.23
N ASP A 3 19.30 -10.11 -11.63
CA ASP A 3 19.97 -10.50 -10.38
C ASP A 3 18.98 -10.39 -9.21
N LYS A 4 18.21 -11.46 -9.00
CA LYS A 4 17.13 -11.53 -8.00
C LYS A 4 17.58 -12.40 -6.84
N SER A 5 17.44 -11.88 -5.63
CA SER A 5 17.80 -12.60 -4.39
C SER A 5 16.77 -13.65 -3.96
N SER A 6 15.58 -13.67 -4.58
CA SER A 6 14.48 -14.55 -4.20
C SER A 6 13.50 -14.75 -5.35
N PHE A 7 12.86 -15.92 -5.39
CA PHE A 7 11.69 -16.20 -6.23
C PHE A 7 10.51 -16.68 -5.37
N ILE A 8 9.29 -16.54 -5.88
CA ILE A 8 8.05 -16.88 -5.16
C ILE A 8 7.36 -18.04 -5.87
N ILE A 9 6.97 -19.05 -5.10
CA ILE A 9 6.12 -20.15 -5.59
C ILE A 9 4.69 -19.88 -5.13
N HIS A 10 3.75 -19.83 -6.06
CA HIS A 10 2.36 -19.53 -5.71
C HIS A 10 1.61 -20.77 -5.26
N LEU A 11 0.64 -20.56 -4.37
CA LEU A 11 -0.19 -21.62 -3.79
C LEU A 11 -1.04 -22.37 -4.82
N ASN A 12 -1.28 -21.79 -6.00
CA ASN A 12 -1.94 -22.49 -7.12
C ASN A 12 -1.16 -23.73 -7.58
N THR A 13 0.14 -23.79 -7.29
CA THR A 13 0.98 -24.95 -7.63
C THR A 13 0.94 -26.06 -6.57
N ALA A 14 0.26 -25.83 -5.44
CA ALA A 14 0.19 -26.80 -4.33
C ALA A 14 -0.39 -28.17 -4.72
N PRO A 15 -1.40 -28.30 -5.59
CA PRO A 15 -1.88 -29.60 -6.04
C PRO A 15 -0.79 -30.44 -6.72
N GLN A 16 0.06 -29.82 -7.53
CA GLN A 16 1.18 -30.46 -8.21
C GLN A 16 2.20 -30.98 -7.19
N TRP A 17 2.52 -30.18 -6.16
CA TRP A 17 3.43 -30.60 -5.08
C TRP A 17 2.91 -31.79 -4.27
N ARG A 18 1.58 -31.89 -4.07
CA ARG A 18 0.98 -33.03 -3.35
C ARG A 18 0.99 -34.34 -4.14
N MET A 19 1.13 -34.27 -5.47
CA MET A 19 1.19 -35.46 -6.33
C MET A 19 2.61 -36.04 -6.43
N LEU A 20 3.63 -35.27 -6.03
CA LEU A 20 5.02 -35.68 -6.08
C LEU A 20 5.43 -36.39 -4.79
N SER A 21 6.29 -37.40 -4.91
CA SER A 21 7.00 -37.95 -3.74
C SER A 21 8.02 -36.94 -3.20
N ASP A 22 8.45 -37.09 -1.94
CA ASP A 22 9.43 -36.18 -1.32
C ASP A 22 10.76 -36.13 -2.10
N VAL A 23 11.18 -37.25 -2.69
CA VAL A 23 12.39 -37.32 -3.54
C VAL A 23 12.19 -36.50 -4.82
N GLN A 24 11.05 -36.67 -5.49
CA GLN A 24 10.71 -35.89 -6.69
C GLN A 24 10.57 -34.41 -6.38
N ALA A 25 9.88 -34.05 -5.29
CA ALA A 25 9.76 -32.66 -4.83
C ALA A 25 11.14 -32.05 -4.54
N GLY A 26 12.05 -32.83 -3.93
CA GLY A 26 13.43 -32.43 -3.68
C GLY A 26 14.25 -32.21 -4.96
N ILE A 27 14.04 -33.02 -6.00
CA ILE A 27 14.66 -32.81 -7.32
C ILE A 27 14.08 -31.55 -7.98
N LEU A 28 12.76 -31.41 -7.96
CA LEU A 28 12.05 -30.29 -8.58
C LEU A 28 12.45 -28.95 -7.96
N ILE A 29 12.51 -28.84 -6.63
CA ILE A 29 12.86 -27.57 -5.98
C ILE A 29 14.30 -27.14 -6.28
N LYS A 30 15.25 -28.09 -6.36
CA LYS A 30 16.63 -27.81 -6.76
C LYS A 30 16.70 -27.34 -8.21
N ALA A 31 15.96 -28.00 -9.09
CA ALA A 31 15.87 -27.63 -10.49
C ALA A 31 15.29 -26.22 -10.68
N LEU A 32 14.24 -25.87 -9.93
CA LEU A 32 13.63 -24.54 -9.96
C LEU A 32 14.58 -23.46 -9.44
N LEU A 33 15.35 -23.77 -8.39
CA LEU A 33 16.36 -22.85 -7.87
C LEU A 33 17.44 -22.57 -8.92
N LEU A 34 17.98 -23.63 -9.54
CA LEU A 34 18.95 -23.50 -10.64
C LEU A 34 18.36 -22.71 -11.82
N TYR A 35 17.14 -23.02 -12.23
CA TYR A 35 16.45 -22.27 -13.29
C TYR A 35 16.33 -20.78 -12.95
N SER A 36 16.05 -20.43 -11.69
CA SER A 36 15.93 -19.02 -11.29
C SER A 36 17.25 -18.25 -11.35
N GLU A 37 18.37 -18.93 -11.09
CA GLU A 37 19.72 -18.34 -11.09
C GLU A 37 20.32 -18.29 -12.50
N THR A 38 20.43 -19.46 -13.14
CA THR A 38 21.16 -19.66 -14.41
C THR A 38 20.24 -19.68 -15.61
N GLY A 39 18.95 -20.01 -15.44
CA GLY A 39 18.02 -20.25 -16.55
C GLY A 39 18.11 -21.67 -17.14
N GLU A 40 18.84 -22.58 -16.49
CA GLU A 40 18.99 -23.96 -16.96
C GLU A 40 17.71 -24.77 -16.81
N GLN A 41 17.38 -25.54 -17.85
CA GLN A 41 16.18 -26.37 -17.86
C GLN A 41 16.41 -27.67 -17.10
N LEU A 42 15.32 -28.20 -16.54
CA LEU A 42 15.33 -29.50 -15.89
C LEU A 42 15.44 -30.62 -16.94
N GLU A 43 16.55 -31.32 -16.96
CA GLU A 43 16.75 -32.53 -17.77
C GLU A 43 16.44 -33.77 -16.91
N THR A 44 15.29 -34.40 -17.18
CA THR A 44 14.80 -35.58 -16.46
C THR A 44 13.90 -36.41 -17.38
N ASP A 45 13.99 -37.73 -17.25
CA ASP A 45 13.12 -38.67 -17.99
C ASP A 45 11.74 -38.86 -17.32
N ASP A 46 11.56 -38.32 -16.10
CA ASP A 46 10.30 -38.37 -15.37
C ASP A 46 9.30 -37.32 -15.91
N GLY A 47 8.27 -37.81 -16.61
CA GLY A 47 7.22 -36.97 -17.19
C GLY A 47 6.43 -36.15 -16.15
N MET A 48 6.30 -36.63 -14.91
CA MET A 48 5.59 -35.90 -13.85
C MET A 48 6.39 -34.67 -13.42
N LEU A 49 7.71 -34.82 -13.29
CA LEU A 49 8.63 -33.71 -13.01
C LEU A 49 8.66 -32.71 -14.15
N MET A 50 8.69 -33.17 -15.40
CA MET A 50 8.64 -32.30 -16.58
C MET A 50 7.37 -31.46 -16.63
N MET A 51 6.21 -32.09 -16.39
CA MET A 51 4.94 -31.37 -16.36
C MET A 51 4.89 -30.36 -15.21
N ALA A 52 5.24 -30.78 -13.98
CA ALA A 52 5.26 -29.87 -12.83
C ALA A 52 6.23 -28.69 -13.03
N PHE A 53 7.43 -28.95 -13.56
CA PHE A 53 8.41 -27.93 -13.89
C PHE A 53 7.86 -26.96 -14.95
N SER A 54 7.21 -27.44 -16.01
CA SER A 54 6.67 -26.59 -17.07
C SER A 54 5.67 -25.54 -16.54
N PHE A 55 4.79 -25.94 -15.62
CA PHE A 55 3.80 -25.04 -15.01
C PHE A 55 4.46 -23.98 -14.13
N ILE A 56 5.37 -24.42 -13.24
CA ILE A 56 6.03 -23.51 -12.29
C ILE A 56 7.01 -22.59 -13.02
N LYS A 57 7.69 -23.09 -14.07
CA LYS A 57 8.53 -22.31 -14.96
C LYS A 57 7.75 -21.18 -15.63
N CYS A 58 6.61 -21.50 -16.24
CA CYS A 58 5.74 -20.50 -16.89
C CYS A 58 5.33 -19.38 -15.92
N GLN A 59 5.08 -19.74 -14.66
CA GLN A 59 4.80 -18.79 -13.60
C GLN A 59 6.02 -17.91 -13.24
N ILE A 60 7.20 -18.49 -13.06
CA ILE A 60 8.44 -17.75 -12.77
C ILE A 60 8.77 -16.77 -13.90
N ASP A 61 8.57 -17.19 -15.15
CA ASP A 61 8.80 -16.37 -16.34
C ASP A 61 7.83 -15.17 -16.37
N SER A 62 6.53 -15.44 -16.18
CA SER A 62 5.49 -14.41 -16.14
C SER A 62 5.74 -13.39 -15.02
N ASP A 63 6.12 -13.85 -13.83
CA ASP A 63 6.45 -12.97 -12.70
C ASP A 63 7.71 -12.15 -12.97
N SER A 64 8.68 -12.74 -13.67
CA SER A 64 9.89 -12.04 -14.07
C SER A 64 9.63 -10.96 -15.09
N GLU A 65 8.78 -11.21 -16.07
CA GLU A 65 8.35 -10.22 -17.05
C GLU A 65 7.59 -9.06 -16.39
N LYS A 66 6.61 -9.38 -15.52
CA LYS A 66 5.85 -8.36 -14.78
C LYS A 66 6.76 -7.49 -13.92
N TYR A 67 7.72 -8.10 -13.21
CA TYR A 67 8.70 -7.36 -12.43
C TYR A 67 9.56 -6.45 -13.32
N ASN A 68 10.12 -6.99 -14.42
CA ASN A 68 10.97 -6.24 -15.32
C ASN A 68 10.21 -5.07 -15.98
N ALA A 69 8.95 -5.27 -16.35
CA ALA A 69 8.10 -4.22 -16.90
C ALA A 69 7.84 -3.10 -15.88
N ARG A 70 7.57 -3.46 -14.61
CA ARG A 70 7.44 -2.47 -13.52
C ARG A 70 8.74 -1.71 -13.29
N CYS A 71 9.88 -2.39 -13.29
CA CYS A 71 11.18 -1.74 -13.16
C CYS A 71 11.45 -0.73 -14.29
N LYS A 72 11.16 -1.09 -15.54
CA LYS A 72 11.29 -0.18 -16.70
C LYS A 72 10.41 1.06 -16.55
N LYS A 73 9.13 0.89 -16.23
CA LYS A 73 8.21 2.03 -16.00
C LYS A 73 8.70 2.93 -14.86
N ASN A 74 9.15 2.34 -13.75
CA ASN A 74 9.68 3.11 -12.63
C ASN A 74 10.96 3.87 -13.00
N GLN A 75 11.81 3.26 -13.82
CA GLN A 75 13.00 3.92 -14.36
C GLN A 75 12.62 5.10 -15.26
N GLU A 76 11.68 4.93 -16.20
CA GLU A 76 11.19 6.00 -17.07
C GLU A 76 10.60 7.16 -16.25
N ILE A 77 9.84 6.87 -15.20
CA ILE A 77 9.30 7.88 -14.29
C ILE A 77 10.42 8.63 -13.55
N ALA A 78 11.47 7.93 -13.12
CA ALA A 78 12.62 8.55 -12.47
C ALA A 78 13.38 9.47 -13.44
N ASP A 79 13.66 8.98 -14.64
CA ASP A 79 14.37 9.71 -15.70
C ASP A 79 13.57 10.97 -16.11
N GLU A 80 12.25 10.85 -16.26
CA GLU A 80 11.36 11.94 -16.60
C GLU A 80 11.30 13.01 -15.49
N ARG A 81 11.30 12.59 -14.21
CA ARG A 81 11.40 13.51 -13.07
C ARG A 81 12.73 14.27 -13.07
N GLU A 82 13.83 13.57 -13.36
CA GLU A 82 15.15 14.22 -13.47
C GLU A 82 15.23 15.19 -14.65
N ARG A 83 14.66 14.82 -15.80
CA ARG A 83 14.57 15.69 -16.98
C ARG A 83 13.81 16.97 -16.66
N LYS A 84 12.59 16.88 -16.11
CA LYS A 84 11.79 18.05 -15.71
C LYS A 84 12.51 18.93 -14.70
N LYS A 85 13.20 18.33 -13.73
CA LYS A 85 14.00 19.06 -12.73
C LYS A 85 15.17 19.82 -13.36
N ARG A 86 15.84 19.24 -14.37
CA ARG A 86 16.91 19.91 -15.12
C ARG A 86 16.34 21.06 -15.95
N GLU A 87 15.24 20.84 -16.66
CA GLU A 87 14.58 21.86 -17.48
C GLU A 87 14.12 23.06 -16.64
N TYR A 88 13.55 22.80 -15.45
CA TYR A 88 13.20 23.86 -14.50
C TYR A 88 14.43 24.66 -14.08
N ARG A 89 15.54 24.00 -13.73
CA ARG A 89 16.79 24.68 -13.35
C ARG A 89 17.33 25.55 -14.48
N ASP A 90 17.38 25.03 -15.70
CA ASP A 90 17.89 25.75 -16.88
C ASP A 90 16.98 26.92 -17.27
N LYS A 91 15.66 26.79 -17.06
CA LYS A 91 14.71 27.88 -17.25
C LYS A 91 14.97 28.99 -16.22
N VAL A 92 15.07 28.64 -14.94
CA VAL A 92 15.39 29.60 -13.86
C VAL A 92 16.73 30.30 -14.13
N GLU A 93 17.74 29.58 -14.63
CA GLU A 93 19.04 30.17 -14.96
C GLU A 93 18.97 31.13 -16.16
N ARG A 94 18.22 30.80 -17.22
CA ARG A 94 18.05 31.68 -18.39
C ARG A 94 17.22 32.92 -18.09
N GLU A 95 16.25 32.83 -17.17
CA GLU A 95 15.41 33.95 -16.74
C GLU A 95 16.14 34.88 -15.75
N ARG A 96 17.31 34.48 -15.22
CA ARG A 96 18.18 35.37 -14.47
C ARG A 96 18.81 36.40 -15.40
N THR A 97 18.19 37.57 -15.52
CA THR A 97 18.86 38.77 -16.03
C THR A 97 20.06 39.09 -15.13
N PRO A 98 21.24 39.43 -15.66
CA PRO A 98 22.36 39.91 -14.85
C PRO A 98 22.06 41.33 -14.38
N THR A 99 21.22 41.47 -13.35
CA THR A 99 21.01 42.75 -12.65
C THR A 99 22.04 42.88 -11.53
N ASN A 100 23.30 43.08 -11.92
CA ASN A 100 24.26 43.79 -11.08
C ASN A 100 24.54 45.17 -11.68
N VAL A 101 23.63 46.10 -11.39
CA VAL A 101 23.94 47.53 -11.26
C VAL A 101 23.23 48.04 -10.00
N HIS A 102 23.64 47.51 -8.85
CA HIS A 102 23.78 48.31 -7.63
C HIS A 102 24.55 47.48 -6.63
N GLU A 103 25.75 47.95 -6.28
CA GLU A 103 26.47 47.51 -5.10
C GLU A 103 25.57 47.76 -3.87
N ARG A 104 24.98 46.68 -3.35
CA ARG A 104 24.18 46.73 -2.12
C ARG A 104 25.14 46.46 -0.99
N GLU A 105 25.40 47.48 -0.17
CA GLU A 105 26.02 47.28 1.14
C GLU A 105 25.26 46.18 1.90
N ARG A 106 25.99 45.20 2.42
CA ARG A 106 25.41 44.05 3.12
C ARG A 106 24.88 44.49 4.49
N THR A 107 23.61 44.92 4.56
CA THR A 107 22.87 44.90 5.82
C THR A 107 22.15 43.56 5.95
N SER A 108 22.53 42.80 6.97
CA SER A 108 21.99 41.48 7.27
C SER A 108 20.51 41.57 7.68
N THR A 109 19.63 41.06 6.82
CA THR A 109 18.30 40.60 7.23
C THR A 109 18.05 39.26 6.55
N ASN A 110 18.15 38.18 7.32
CA ASN A 110 17.79 36.83 6.88
C ASN A 110 16.28 36.75 6.66
N SER A 111 15.84 36.96 5.41
CA SER A 111 14.53 36.51 4.95
C SER A 111 14.77 35.58 3.77
N THR A 112 14.90 34.28 4.06
CA THR A 112 14.75 33.23 3.05
C THR A 112 13.25 33.02 2.85
N ASP A 113 12.69 33.77 1.92
CA ASP A 113 11.40 33.49 1.35
C ASP A 113 11.59 32.39 0.29
N ASN A 114 11.20 31.16 0.63
CA ASN A 114 11.20 30.02 -0.28
C ASN A 114 9.75 29.61 -0.51
N ASP A 115 8.98 30.46 -1.19
CA ASP A 115 7.74 30.05 -1.83
C ASP A 115 8.07 29.16 -3.04
N ILE A 116 8.30 27.89 -2.77
CA ILE A 116 8.25 26.83 -3.79
C ILE A 116 6.80 26.32 -3.78
N ASP A 117 5.96 27.00 -4.55
CA ASP A 117 4.67 26.48 -4.98
C ASP A 117 4.94 25.23 -5.82
N ASN A 118 4.64 24.06 -5.25
CA ASN A 118 4.94 22.77 -5.82
C ASN A 118 3.62 22.09 -6.20
N ASP A 119 2.88 22.71 -7.11
CA ASP A 119 1.81 22.07 -7.87
C ASP A 119 2.43 21.02 -8.82
N ILE A 120 2.80 19.87 -8.23
CA ILE A 120 3.05 18.65 -8.98
C ILE A 120 1.69 17.96 -9.09
N ASP A 121 0.99 18.27 -10.19
CA ASP A 121 -0.16 17.50 -10.65
C ASP A 121 0.31 16.04 -10.85
N ASN A 122 -0.03 15.20 -9.87
CA ASN A 122 0.26 13.77 -9.90
C ASN A 122 -0.92 13.04 -10.55
N ASP A 123 -1.03 13.15 -11.87
CA ASP A 123 -1.80 12.19 -12.65
C ASP A 123 -1.00 10.89 -12.72
N THR A 124 -1.08 10.11 -11.64
CA THR A 124 -0.85 8.68 -11.69
C THR A 124 -2.16 8.04 -12.11
N ASP A 125 -2.36 7.88 -13.42
CA ASP A 125 -3.35 6.94 -13.95
C ASP A 125 -2.95 5.54 -13.51
N ASN A 126 -3.52 5.12 -12.38
CA ASN A 126 -3.51 3.73 -11.96
C ASN A 126 -4.62 3.02 -12.73
N GLU A 127 -4.38 2.74 -14.01
CA GLU A 127 -5.16 1.77 -14.77
C GLU A 127 -4.86 0.37 -14.19
N SER A 128 -5.68 0.00 -13.22
CA SER A 128 -5.86 -1.38 -12.79
C SER A 128 -6.73 -2.08 -13.83
N ASP A 129 -6.14 -2.52 -14.93
CA ASP A 129 -6.75 -3.49 -15.84
C ASP A 129 -6.92 -4.81 -15.09
N ASN A 130 -8.12 -4.99 -14.53
CA ASN A 130 -8.59 -6.27 -14.05
C ASN A 130 -9.53 -6.83 -15.12
N ASP A 131 -8.95 -7.47 -16.13
CA ASP A 131 -9.70 -8.27 -17.09
C ASP A 131 -10.24 -9.52 -16.38
N ASN A 132 -11.51 -9.46 -15.99
CA ASN A 132 -12.30 -10.67 -15.81
C ASN A 132 -13.69 -10.46 -16.43
N ASP A 133 -13.86 -11.07 -17.59
CA ASP A 133 -15.08 -11.13 -18.38
C ASP A 133 -16.08 -12.12 -17.75
N ALA A 134 -17.29 -11.63 -17.41
CA ALA A 134 -18.56 -12.24 -17.79
C ALA A 134 -19.80 -11.55 -17.16
N CYS A 135 -20.76 -11.25 -18.05
CA CYS A 135 -22.23 -11.22 -17.94
C CYS A 135 -22.99 -10.11 -17.16
N ALA A 136 -23.45 -9.12 -17.94
CA ALA A 136 -24.83 -8.62 -18.08
C ALA A 136 -25.69 -8.31 -16.82
N ALA A 137 -26.00 -7.01 -16.61
CA ALA A 137 -27.36 -6.44 -16.70
C ALA A 137 -27.39 -4.96 -16.24
N ASP A 138 -27.77 -4.08 -17.17
CA ASP A 138 -28.63 -2.91 -17.03
C ASP A 138 -28.50 -1.98 -15.80
N ARG A 139 -27.84 -0.82 -15.98
CA ARG A 139 -28.12 0.38 -15.16
C ARG A 139 -27.75 1.67 -15.92
N PRO A 140 -28.54 2.76 -15.83
CA PRO A 140 -28.51 3.87 -16.80
C PRO A 140 -27.27 4.76 -16.68
N GLN A 141 -26.76 5.17 -17.83
CA GLN A 141 -25.74 6.20 -18.00
C GLN A 141 -26.23 7.53 -17.41
N GLN A 142 -25.61 7.96 -16.31
CA GLN A 142 -25.62 9.38 -15.93
C GLN A 142 -24.32 10.00 -16.42
N THR A 143 -24.40 10.66 -17.58
CA THR A 143 -23.40 11.58 -18.09
C THR A 143 -23.45 12.87 -17.27
N HIS A 144 -22.76 12.89 -16.12
CA HIS A 144 -22.49 14.15 -15.43
C HIS A 144 -21.14 14.68 -15.90
N ALA A 145 -21.22 15.77 -16.67
CA ALA A 145 -20.11 16.62 -17.02
C ALA A 145 -19.28 16.97 -15.78
N ARG A 146 -17.96 16.81 -15.88
CA ARG A 146 -16.99 17.11 -14.82
C ARG A 146 -16.90 18.62 -14.61
N THR A 147 -17.70 19.15 -13.70
CA THR A 147 -17.35 20.39 -13.00
C THR A 147 -16.37 20.01 -11.89
N GLY A 148 -15.12 20.47 -11.98
CA GLY A 148 -14.15 20.31 -10.89
C GLY A 148 -14.69 20.94 -9.63
N SER A 149 -15.20 20.14 -8.70
CA SER A 149 -15.52 20.62 -7.36
C SER A 149 -14.18 20.84 -6.65
N SER A 150 -13.80 22.10 -6.48
CA SER A 150 -12.83 22.48 -5.46
C SER A 150 -13.21 21.77 -4.16
N PHE A 151 -12.24 21.17 -3.47
CA PHE A 151 -12.50 20.52 -2.20
C PHE A 151 -12.97 21.57 -1.20
N GLU A 152 -14.26 21.54 -0.84
CA GLU A 152 -14.79 22.40 0.21
C GLU A 152 -14.51 21.73 1.57
N PRO A 153 -13.71 22.36 2.43
CA PRO A 153 -13.44 21.80 3.75
C PRO A 153 -14.76 21.71 4.53
N PRO A 154 -15.10 20.54 5.11
CA PRO A 154 -16.34 20.37 5.83
C PRO A 154 -16.40 21.26 7.07
N SER A 155 -17.60 21.76 7.36
CA SER A 155 -17.88 22.41 8.62
C SER A 155 -17.89 21.40 9.77
N VAL A 156 -17.59 21.88 10.98
CA VAL A 156 -17.65 21.07 12.21
C VAL A 156 -19.03 20.42 12.38
N ALA A 157 -20.10 21.11 11.99
CA ALA A 157 -21.47 20.60 12.08
C ALA A 157 -21.71 19.38 11.15
N GLU A 158 -21.16 19.40 9.94
CA GLU A 158 -21.27 18.28 8.99
C GLU A 158 -20.47 17.07 9.44
N VAL A 159 -19.26 17.28 9.95
CA VAL A 159 -18.44 16.21 10.55
C VAL A 159 -19.17 15.63 11.77
N GLN A 160 -19.75 16.47 12.62
CA GLN A 160 -20.50 16.03 13.80
C GLN A 160 -21.74 15.22 13.41
N ALA A 161 -22.51 15.66 12.41
CA ALA A 161 -23.67 14.92 11.92
C ALA A 161 -23.27 13.55 11.37
N TYR A 162 -22.14 13.48 10.64
CA TYR A 162 -21.61 12.24 10.09
C TYR A 162 -21.10 11.28 11.19
N CYS A 163 -20.39 11.79 12.20
CA CYS A 163 -19.92 11.01 13.35
C CYS A 163 -21.11 10.48 14.19
N LYS A 164 -22.15 11.30 14.40
CA LYS A 164 -23.40 10.90 15.08
C LYS A 164 -24.12 9.79 14.31
N GLN A 165 -24.28 9.94 12.99
CA GLN A 165 -24.93 8.93 12.14
C GLN A 165 -24.23 7.57 12.25
N ARG A 166 -22.89 7.58 12.31
CA ARG A 166 -22.07 6.36 12.38
C ARG A 166 -21.87 5.83 13.80
N ARG A 167 -22.40 6.51 14.82
CA ARG A 167 -22.19 6.24 16.26
C ARG A 167 -20.71 6.14 16.63
N ASN A 168 -19.90 7.04 16.09
CA ASN A 168 -18.48 7.10 16.37
C ASN A 168 -18.19 8.16 17.45
N GLY A 169 -17.29 7.85 18.40
CA GLY A 169 -16.92 8.71 19.52
C GLY A 169 -15.89 9.80 19.18
N ILE A 170 -15.84 10.24 17.92
CA ILE A 170 -14.87 11.25 17.46
C ILE A 170 -15.36 12.64 17.84
N ASP A 171 -14.46 13.43 18.44
CA ASP A 171 -14.64 14.87 18.58
C ASP A 171 -14.46 15.57 17.22
N ALA A 172 -15.57 16.05 16.67
CA ALA A 172 -15.62 16.69 15.35
C ALA A 172 -14.77 17.96 15.29
N GLN A 173 -14.66 18.72 16.38
CA GLN A 173 -13.89 19.94 16.44
C GLN A 173 -12.39 19.62 16.28
N ARG A 174 -11.90 18.67 17.07
CA ARG A 174 -10.51 18.19 17.02
C ARG A 174 -10.14 17.62 15.65
N PHE A 175 -11.06 16.96 14.98
CA PHE A 175 -10.85 16.42 13.63
C PHE A 175 -10.65 17.54 12.60
N VAL A 176 -11.54 18.54 12.59
CA VAL A 176 -11.46 19.67 11.64
C VAL A 176 -10.22 20.51 11.90
N ASP A 177 -9.94 20.87 13.16
CA ASP A 177 -8.79 21.71 13.51
C ASP A 177 -7.45 21.05 13.12
N TYR A 178 -7.32 19.73 13.34
CA TYR A 178 -6.13 18.98 12.96
C TYR A 178 -5.94 18.95 11.43
N HIS A 179 -6.98 18.60 10.67
CA HIS A 179 -6.86 18.50 9.22
C HIS A 179 -6.77 19.86 8.53
N ALA A 180 -7.40 20.89 9.08
CA ALA A 180 -7.23 22.27 8.64
C ALA A 180 -5.78 22.74 8.84
N SER A 181 -5.14 22.40 9.96
CA SER A 181 -3.73 22.76 10.21
C SER A 181 -2.74 22.09 9.24
N ILE A 182 -3.11 20.94 8.66
CA ILE A 182 -2.32 20.19 7.67
C ILE A 182 -2.69 20.59 6.23
N GLY A 183 -3.66 21.49 6.05
CA GLY A 183 -4.14 21.89 4.73
C GLY A 183 -4.90 20.79 3.99
N TRP A 184 -5.54 19.87 4.72
CA TRP A 184 -6.28 18.73 4.14
C TRP A 184 -5.41 17.83 3.25
N ILE A 185 -4.16 17.59 3.64
CA ILE A 185 -3.24 16.68 2.94
C ILE A 185 -3.14 15.36 3.72
N LEU A 186 -3.29 14.23 3.02
CA LEU A 186 -3.10 12.89 3.58
C LEU A 186 -2.08 12.11 2.75
N SER A 187 -0.96 11.73 3.37
CA SER A 187 0.09 10.95 2.71
C SER A 187 0.63 11.61 1.42
N GLY A 188 0.80 12.94 1.43
CA GLY A 188 1.30 13.70 0.29
C GLY A 188 0.28 14.00 -0.81
N ASN A 189 -0.99 13.60 -0.65
CA ASN A 189 -2.06 13.89 -1.60
C ASN A 189 -3.16 14.75 -0.94
N PRO A 190 -3.77 15.73 -1.65
CA PRO A 190 -4.90 16.48 -1.13
C PRO A 190 -6.12 15.57 -0.93
N VAL A 191 -6.80 15.73 0.19
CA VAL A 191 -8.00 14.98 0.56
C VAL A 191 -9.14 15.40 -0.36
N ARG A 192 -9.75 14.42 -1.04
CA ARG A 192 -10.96 14.63 -1.86
C ARG A 192 -12.25 14.24 -1.14
N ASP A 193 -12.17 13.28 -0.22
CA ASP A 193 -13.30 12.80 0.58
C ASP A 193 -12.94 12.80 2.07
N TRP A 194 -13.38 13.84 2.77
CA TRP A 194 -13.15 13.97 4.21
C TRP A 194 -13.83 12.85 5.02
N LYS A 195 -14.91 12.23 4.50
CA LYS A 195 -15.58 11.12 5.19
C LYS A 195 -14.68 9.90 5.24
N ALA A 196 -13.91 9.62 4.18
CA ALA A 196 -12.92 8.55 4.16
C ALA A 196 -11.81 8.77 5.20
N VAL A 197 -11.39 10.02 5.38
CA VAL A 197 -10.41 10.41 6.40
C VAL A 197 -10.96 10.16 7.80
N VAL A 198 -12.22 10.50 8.08
CA VAL A 198 -12.90 10.17 9.36
C VAL A 198 -12.86 8.66 9.64
N ARG A 199 -13.01 7.80 8.62
CA ARG A 199 -12.94 6.33 8.81
C ARG A 199 -11.55 5.86 9.21
N LYS A 200 -10.50 6.44 8.64
CA LYS A 200 -9.11 6.10 9.00
C LYS A 200 -8.74 6.66 10.38
N TRP A 201 -9.22 7.86 10.68
CA TRP A 201 -9.00 8.55 11.94
C TRP A 201 -9.58 7.80 13.14
N GLU A 202 -10.76 7.18 12.95
CA GLU A 202 -11.40 6.30 13.92
C GLU A 202 -10.49 5.15 14.40
N SER A 203 -9.82 4.49 13.46
CA SER A 203 -8.91 3.36 13.77
C SER A 203 -7.62 3.81 14.46
N THR A 204 -7.30 5.10 14.43
CA THR A 204 -6.04 5.67 14.92
C THR A 204 -6.18 6.29 16.31
N GLN A 205 -7.41 6.61 16.77
CA GLN A 205 -7.63 7.10 18.12
C GLN A 205 -7.44 5.96 19.14
N PRO A 206 -6.69 6.16 20.24
CA PRO A 206 -6.76 5.23 21.36
C PRO A 206 -8.21 5.20 21.84
N ARG A 207 -8.80 3.99 21.90
CA ARG A 207 -10.16 3.83 22.42
C ARG A 207 -10.19 4.46 23.81
N PRO A 208 -11.11 5.41 24.10
CA PRO A 208 -11.31 5.82 25.48
C PRO A 208 -11.61 4.54 26.27
N ALA A 209 -10.88 4.34 27.37
CA ALA A 209 -11.08 3.20 28.24
C ALA A 209 -12.57 3.13 28.57
N LYS A 210 -13.28 2.14 28.03
CA LYS A 210 -14.60 1.81 28.53
C LYS A 210 -14.36 1.48 29.99
N ASP A 211 -14.97 2.22 30.91
CA ASP A 211 -15.00 1.86 32.32
C ASP A 211 -15.35 0.38 32.41
N LYS A 212 -14.37 -0.42 32.81
CA LYS A 212 -14.54 -1.84 33.00
C LYS A 212 -15.45 -1.94 34.25
N PRO A 213 -16.67 -2.48 34.18
CA PRO A 213 -17.37 -2.82 35.41
C PRO A 213 -16.45 -3.77 36.21
N PRO A 214 -16.40 -3.65 37.55
CA PRO A 214 -15.51 -4.48 38.36
C PRO A 214 -15.77 -5.94 38.03
N ASP A 215 -14.68 -6.61 37.69
CA ASP A 215 -14.59 -8.03 37.38
C ASP A 215 -15.06 -8.83 38.60
N SER A 216 -16.31 -9.28 38.58
CA SER A 216 -16.87 -10.19 39.56
C SER A 216 -17.70 -11.24 38.84
N SER A 217 -17.04 -12.34 38.41
CA SER A 217 -17.63 -13.68 38.30
C SER A 217 -16.75 -14.60 37.45
N LEU A 218 -15.54 -14.90 37.94
CA LEU A 218 -14.94 -16.20 37.68
C LEU A 218 -14.80 -16.87 39.05
N ASP A 219 -15.73 -17.79 39.27
CA ASP A 219 -15.97 -18.55 40.47
C ASP A 219 -14.72 -19.37 40.85
N MET A 220 -14.02 -18.92 41.90
CA MET A 220 -12.87 -19.62 42.49
C MET A 220 -13.25 -21.02 43.04
N ALA A 221 -14.55 -21.35 43.15
CA ALA A 221 -14.99 -22.70 43.51
C ALA A 221 -14.77 -23.73 42.38
N MET A 222 -14.55 -23.29 41.13
CA MET A 222 -14.33 -24.20 40.00
C MET A 222 -12.86 -24.61 39.84
N ILE A 223 -11.92 -23.79 40.32
CA ILE A 223 -10.48 -24.10 40.30
C ILE A 223 -10.11 -25.04 41.48
N ASP A 224 -10.73 -24.86 42.65
CA ASP A 224 -10.50 -25.70 43.83
C ASP A 224 -11.04 -27.14 43.65
N ARG A 225 -12.02 -27.32 42.75
CA ARG A 225 -12.55 -28.64 42.38
C ARG A 225 -11.66 -29.41 41.38
N LEU A 226 -10.75 -28.73 40.69
CA LEU A 226 -9.86 -29.30 39.68
C LEU A 226 -8.45 -29.62 40.21
N MET A 227 -8.17 -29.32 41.49
CA MET A 227 -6.85 -29.53 42.10
C MET A 227 -6.88 -30.45 43.33
N GLN A 228 -7.79 -31.43 43.35
CA GLN A 228 -7.68 -32.55 44.29
C GLN A 228 -6.76 -33.63 43.71
N PRO A 229 -5.66 -34.01 44.41
CA PRO A 229 -4.75 -35.04 43.95
C PRO A 229 -5.41 -36.43 44.04
N CYS A 230 -5.29 -37.20 42.95
CA CYS A 230 -5.50 -38.64 42.94
C CYS A 230 -4.53 -39.30 43.95
N ALA A 231 -4.98 -39.49 45.19
CA ALA A 231 -4.29 -40.36 46.14
C ALA A 231 -4.87 -41.77 45.99
N GLY A 232 -4.13 -42.62 45.27
CA GLY A 232 -4.31 -44.06 45.35
C GLY A 232 -3.87 -44.60 46.71
N GLY A 233 -4.49 -45.70 47.11
CA GLY A 233 -4.06 -46.47 48.27
C GLY A 233 -5.16 -47.41 48.79
N ASP A 234 -5.42 -48.49 48.06
CA ASP A 234 -5.82 -49.76 48.70
C ASP A 234 -4.63 -50.27 49.53
N PRO A 235 -4.89 -50.93 50.66
CA PRO A 235 -5.08 -52.38 50.61
C PRO A 235 -6.32 -52.91 51.37
#